data_AF-A0A375H3Y0-F1
#
_entry.id   AF-A0A375H3Y0-F1
#
_cell.length_a   1.000
_cell.length_b   1.000
_cell.length_c   1.000
_cell.angle_alpha   90.00
_cell.angle_beta   90.00
_cell.angle_gamma   90.00
#
_symmetry.space_group_name_H-M   'P 1'
#
loop_
_entity.id
_entity.type
_entity.pdbx_description
1 polymer ?
#
loop_
_entity_poly.entity_id
_entity_poly.type
_entity_poly.pdbx_seq_one_letter_code
_entity_poly.pdbx_strand_id
1 'polypeptide(L)'
;MAERRRLTIALDGATGNLLAWLSKTCDTPEGVIINKLLGAHLHELWEYRTWLEKQEPGSRNWELGTHLISNYGPDDLVTAIKRIDPTYKTLEEQLRPNKSNAKGDAE
;
A
#
# COMPACT_ATOMS: atom_id res chain seq x y z
N MET A 1 24.48 -1.59 10.73
CA MET A 1 23.95 -2.65 9.84
C MET A 1 22.44 -2.67 10.00
N ALA A 2 21.66 -2.68 8.92
CA ALA A 2 20.20 -2.78 9.04
C ALA A 2 19.80 -4.16 9.58
N GLU A 3 18.95 -4.20 10.60
CA GLU A 3 18.42 -5.44 11.17
C GLU A 3 17.59 -6.16 10.09
N ARG A 4 17.94 -7.42 9.78
CA ARG A 4 17.18 -8.25 8.84
C ARG A 4 16.30 -9.20 9.62
N ARG A 5 14.98 -9.04 9.50
CA ARG A 5 13.99 -9.98 10.03
C ARG A 5 13.63 -11.01 8.96
N ARG A 6 13.46 -12.27 9.37
CA ARG A 6 12.99 -13.35 8.50
C ARG A 6 11.55 -13.68 8.87
N LEU A 7 10.70 -13.79 7.85
CA LEU A 7 9.31 -14.21 7.97
C LEU A 7 9.10 -15.44 7.09
N THR A 8 8.50 -16.49 7.64
CA THR A 8 8.05 -17.66 6.88
C THR A 8 6.59 -17.49 6.53
N ILE A 9 6.24 -17.64 5.25
CA ILE A 9 4.88 -17.43 4.74
C ILE A 9 4.42 -18.74 4.10
N ALA A 10 3.19 -19.17 4.42
CA ALA A 10 2.53 -20.26 3.73
C ALA A 10 1.76 -19.70 2.52
N LEU A 11 1.91 -20.34 1.37
CA LEU A 11 1.24 -19.95 0.12
C LEU A 11 0.32 -21.08 -0.33
N ASP A 12 -0.80 -20.72 -0.97
CA ASP A 12 -1.59 -21.71 -1.70
C ASP A 12 -0.80 -22.26 -2.91
N GLY A 13 -1.24 -23.41 -3.42
CA GLY A 13 -0.53 -24.09 -4.50
C GLY A 13 -0.46 -23.29 -5.81
N ALA A 14 -1.47 -22.48 -6.12
CA ALA A 14 -1.48 -21.68 -7.35
C ALA A 14 -0.45 -20.54 -7.27
N THR A 15 -0.43 -19.82 -6.14
CA THR A 15 0.54 -18.75 -5.88
C THR A 15 1.97 -19.27 -5.85
N GLY A 16 2.20 -20.41 -5.17
CA GLY A 16 3.52 -21.06 -5.14
C GLY A 16 4.02 -21.47 -6.53
N ASN A 17 3.15 -22.08 -7.34
CA ASN A 17 3.48 -22.48 -8.71
C ASN A 17 3.83 -21.29 -9.62
N LEU A 18 3.10 -20.18 -9.49
CA LEU A 18 3.39 -18.95 -10.23
C LEU A 18 4.76 -18.38 -9.86
N LEU A 19 5.07 -18.29 -8.57
CA LEU A 19 6.37 -17.78 -8.11
C LEU A 19 7.53 -18.68 -8.56
N ALA A 20 7.38 -20.00 -8.48
CA ALA A 20 8.38 -20.94 -8.94
C ALA A 20 8.64 -20.79 -10.45
N TRP A 21 7.57 -20.62 -11.25
CA TRP A 21 7.70 -20.38 -12.69
C TRP A 21 8.41 -19.06 -12.99
N LEU A 22 8.04 -17.96 -12.31
CA LEU A 22 8.70 -16.65 -12.44
C LEU A 22 10.18 -16.73 -12.06
N SER A 23 10.48 -17.42 -10.96
CA SER A 23 11.84 -17.61 -10.47
C SER A 23 12.73 -18.27 -11.52
N LYS A 24 12.24 -19.36 -12.12
CA LYS A 24 12.95 -20.08 -13.18
C LYS A 24 13.08 -19.24 -14.46
N THR A 25 12.03 -18.54 -14.85
CA THR A 25 11.97 -17.82 -16.14
C THR A 25 12.79 -16.54 -16.11
N CYS A 26 12.82 -15.85 -14.97
CA CYS A 26 13.53 -14.58 -14.78
C CYS A 26 14.90 -14.76 -14.12
N ASP A 27 15.35 -15.99 -13.87
CA ASP A 27 16.59 -16.30 -13.15
C ASP A 27 16.75 -15.49 -11.86
N THR A 28 15.67 -15.41 -11.08
CA THR A 28 15.57 -14.54 -9.90
C THR A 28 14.97 -15.32 -8.72
N PRO A 29 15.62 -15.42 -7.55
CA PRO A 29 15.07 -16.15 -6.43
C PRO A 29 13.69 -15.64 -5.99
N GLU A 30 12.78 -16.54 -5.62
CA GLU A 30 11.41 -16.21 -5.18
C GLU A 30 11.38 -15.14 -4.08
N GLY A 31 12.30 -15.23 -3.11
CA GLY A 31 12.40 -14.23 -2.04
C GLY A 31 12.76 -12.83 -2.56
N VAL A 32 13.53 -12.71 -3.65
CA VAL A 32 13.83 -11.42 -4.27
C VAL A 32 12.58 -10.87 -4.98
N ILE A 33 11.82 -11.74 -5.65
CA ILE A 33 10.54 -11.38 -6.30
C ILE A 33 9.57 -10.86 -5.25
N ILE A 34 9.35 -11.59 -4.16
CA ILE A 34 8.45 -11.20 -3.06
C ILE A 34 8.92 -9.88 -2.43
N ASN A 35 10.22 -9.71 -2.16
CA ASN A 35 10.74 -8.47 -1.60
C ASN A 35 10.53 -7.27 -2.54
N LYS A 36 10.64 -7.49 -3.87
CA LYS A 36 10.39 -6.44 -4.85
C LYS A 36 8.92 -6.03 -4.89
N LEU A 37 8.01 -7.01 -4.86
CA LEU A 37 6.56 -6.78 -4.79
C LEU A 37 6.20 -6.04 -3.49
N LEU A 38 6.65 -6.55 -2.34
CA LEU A 38 6.42 -5.91 -1.04
C LEU A 38 6.97 -4.48 -1.00
N GLY A 39 8.17 -4.26 -1.55
CA GLY A 39 8.77 -2.94 -1.64
C GLY A 39 7.97 -1.96 -2.50
N ALA A 40 7.35 -2.44 -3.60
CA ALA A 40 6.50 -1.62 -4.45
C ALA A 40 5.22 -1.17 -3.72
N HIS A 41 4.64 -2.03 -2.87
CA HIS A 41 3.41 -1.75 -2.13
C HIS A 41 3.63 -1.16 -0.73
N LEU A 42 4.88 -1.03 -0.28
CA LEU A 42 5.20 -0.53 1.07
C LEU A 42 4.66 0.88 1.31
N HIS A 43 4.59 1.70 0.26
CA HIS A 43 4.02 3.05 0.34
C HIS A 43 2.55 3.03 0.79
N GLU A 44 1.76 2.05 0.35
CA GLU A 44 0.35 1.92 0.73
C GLU A 44 0.19 1.60 2.23
N LEU A 45 1.10 0.80 2.79
CA LEU A 45 1.14 0.51 4.23
C LEU A 45 1.46 1.77 5.05
N TRP A 46 2.31 2.66 4.53
CA TRP A 46 2.60 3.96 5.15
C TRP A 46 1.40 4.90 5.11
N GLU A 47 0.69 4.94 3.99
CA GLU A 47 -0.55 5.71 3.83
C GLU A 47 -1.63 5.19 4.79
N TYR A 48 -1.83 3.88 4.86
CA TYR A 48 -2.75 3.26 5.80
C TYR A 48 -2.44 3.59 7.25
N ARG A 49 -1.17 3.45 7.66
CA ARG A 49 -0.74 3.81 9.01
C ARG A 49 -1.04 5.29 9.29
N THR A 50 -0.67 6.18 8.37
CA THR A 50 -0.84 7.63 8.51
C THR A 50 -2.31 8.02 8.61
N TRP A 51 -3.18 7.38 7.82
CA TRP A 51 -4.62 7.60 7.88
C TRP A 51 -5.20 7.10 9.21
N LEU A 52 -4.83 5.88 9.64
CA LEU A 52 -5.36 5.26 10.86
C LEU A 52 -4.93 6.02 12.13
N GLU A 53 -3.69 6.50 12.20
CA GLU A 53 -3.17 7.33 13.31
C GLU A 53 -3.93 8.65 13.50
N LYS A 54 -4.64 9.14 12.46
CA LYS A 54 -5.46 10.35 12.53
C LYS A 54 -6.90 10.08 12.95
N GLN A 55 -7.35 8.82 12.97
CA GLN A 55 -8.71 8.50 13.38
C GLN A 55 -8.80 8.44 14.90
N GLU A 56 -9.92 8.90 15.47
CA GLU A 56 -10.18 8.78 16.90
C GLU A 56 -10.38 7.30 17.26
N PRO A 57 -9.65 6.76 18.27
CA PRO A 57 -9.86 5.39 18.71
C PRO A 57 -11.30 5.11 19.13
N GLY A 58 -11.90 4.06 18.57
CA GLY A 58 -13.31 3.72 18.81
C GLY A 58 -14.31 4.45 17.91
N SER A 59 -13.86 5.35 17.03
CA SER A 59 -14.72 5.88 15.97
C SER A 59 -15.02 4.79 14.92
N ARG A 60 -16.10 4.98 14.15
CA ARG A 60 -16.45 4.08 13.04
C ARG A 60 -15.30 3.92 12.04
N ASN A 61 -14.59 4.99 11.72
CA ASN A 61 -13.46 4.95 10.80
C ASN A 61 -12.29 4.15 11.38
N TRP A 62 -12.03 4.26 12.69
CA TRP A 62 -11.03 3.45 13.38
C TRP A 62 -11.38 1.96 13.31
N GLU A 63 -12.62 1.59 13.64
CA GLU A 63 -13.07 0.19 13.60
C GLU A 63 -13.01 -0.42 12.19
N LEU A 64 -13.49 0.31 11.19
CA LEU A 64 -13.38 -0.12 9.79
C LEU A 64 -11.92 -0.21 9.35
N GLY A 65 -11.10 0.75 9.80
CA GLY A 65 -9.69 0.83 9.50
C GLY A 65 -8.91 -0.36 10.02
N THR A 66 -9.07 -0.74 11.29
CA THR A 66 -8.34 -1.89 11.87
C THR A 66 -8.67 -3.21 11.18
N HIS A 67 -9.86 -3.34 10.61
CA HIS A 67 -10.28 -4.53 9.84
C HIS A 67 -9.81 -4.49 8.38
N LEU A 68 -9.42 -3.32 7.87
CA LEU A 68 -9.08 -3.11 6.48
C LEU A 68 -7.92 -4.01 6.04
N ILE A 69 -6.85 -4.09 6.82
CA ILE A 69 -5.62 -4.84 6.46
C ILE A 69 -5.86 -6.35 6.27
N SER A 70 -6.91 -6.89 6.87
CA SER A 70 -7.25 -8.31 6.76
C SER A 70 -8.31 -8.60 5.70
N ASN A 71 -9.00 -7.57 5.19
CA ASN A 71 -10.16 -7.72 4.32
C ASN A 71 -10.10 -6.89 3.02
N TYR A 72 -9.06 -6.06 2.84
CA TYR A 72 -8.85 -5.37 1.57
C TYR A 72 -8.52 -6.40 0.48
N GLY A 73 -9.11 -6.22 -0.69
CA GLY A 73 -8.88 -7.04 -1.86
C GLY A 73 -9.67 -6.44 -3.03
N PRO A 74 -9.67 -7.08 -4.20
CA PRO A 74 -8.55 -7.06 -5.17
C PRO A 74 -7.90 -5.67 -5.42
N ASP A 75 -8.48 -4.60 -4.89
CA ASP A 75 -7.98 -3.23 -4.99
C ASP A 75 -6.81 -2.97 -4.03
N ASP A 76 -6.04 -1.92 -4.32
CA ASP A 76 -4.97 -1.43 -3.45
C ASP A 76 -5.50 -0.84 -2.13
N LEU A 77 -4.63 -0.79 -1.11
CA LEU A 77 -5.02 -0.39 0.24
C LEU A 77 -5.43 1.09 0.30
N VAL A 78 -4.87 1.94 -0.57
CA VAL A 78 -5.24 3.37 -0.67
C VAL A 78 -6.67 3.53 -1.18
N THR A 79 -7.06 2.77 -2.19
CA THR A 79 -8.41 2.73 -2.72
C THR A 79 -9.40 2.26 -1.65
N ALA A 80 -9.01 1.27 -0.84
CA ALA A 80 -9.82 0.81 0.27
C ALA A 80 -10.00 1.90 1.35
N ILE A 81 -8.96 2.66 1.69
CA ILE A 81 -9.06 3.82 2.59
C ILE A 81 -10.03 4.85 2.03
N LYS A 82 -9.91 5.20 0.73
CA LYS A 82 -10.76 6.21 0.08
C LYS A 82 -12.24 5.80 0.01
N ARG A 83 -12.57 4.50 0.11
CA ARG A 83 -13.96 4.04 0.25
C ARG A 83 -14.53 4.34 1.64
N ILE A 84 -13.70 4.29 2.68
CA ILE A 84 -14.09 4.63 4.05
C ILE A 84 -14.11 6.14 4.23
N ASP A 85 -13.06 6.81 3.77
CA ASP A 85 -12.85 8.25 3.88
C ASP A 85 -12.52 8.83 2.49
N PRO A 86 -13.54 9.23 1.71
CA PRO A 86 -13.35 9.83 0.39
C PRO A 86 -12.59 11.16 0.40
N THR A 87 -12.44 11.78 1.58
CA THR A 87 -11.71 13.04 1.73
C THR A 87 -10.22 12.84 1.95
N TYR A 88 -9.79 11.59 2.19
CA TYR A 88 -8.40 11.26 2.38
C TYR A 88 -7.57 11.61 1.15
N LYS A 89 -6.51 12.38 1.37
CA LYS A 89 -5.48 12.68 0.37
C LYS A 89 -4.19 12.00 0.79
N THR A 90 -3.55 11.28 -0.12
CA THR A 90 -2.25 10.66 0.12
C THR A 90 -1.19 11.73 0.38
N LEU A 91 -0.05 11.34 0.97
CA LEU A 91 1.07 12.28 1.17
C LEU A 91 1.55 12.87 -0.16
N GLU A 92 1.56 12.05 -1.22
CA GLU A 92 1.90 12.52 -2.57
C GLU A 92 0.89 13.57 -3.08
N GLU A 93 -0.41 13.33 -2.91
CA GLU A 93 -1.46 14.26 -3.33
C GLU A 93 -1.40 15.59 -2.57
N GLN A 94 -0.97 15.57 -1.31
CA GLN A 94 -0.78 16.78 -0.50
C GLN A 94 0.44 17.62 -0.93
N LEU A 95 1.48 16.97 -1.45
CA LEU A 95 2.72 17.63 -1.88
C LEU A 95 2.67 18.15 -3.31
N ARG A 96 1.75 17.65 -4.15
CA ARG A 96 1.59 18.15 -5.53
C ARG A 96 1.05 19.59 -5.50
N PRO A 97 1.79 20.59 -6.04
CA PRO A 97 1.31 21.96 -6.07
C PRO A 97 0.03 22.04 -6.90
N ASN A 98 -0.97 22.72 -6.34
CA ASN A 98 -2.26 22.95 -6.98
C ASN A 98 -2.01 23.70 -8.30
N LYS A 99 -2.10 23.02 -9.46
CA LYS A 99 -1.90 23.62 -10.80
C LYS A 99 -3.00 24.62 -11.20
N SER A 100 -3.84 25.05 -10.27
CA SER A 100 -4.99 25.93 -10.48
C SER A 100 -4.68 27.43 -10.37
N ASN A 101 -3.46 27.85 -10.01
CA ASN A 101 -3.10 29.29 -9.89
C ASN A 101 -2.04 29.80 -10.89
N ALA A 102 -1.69 29.04 -11.93
CA ALA A 102 -0.66 29.46 -12.91
C ALA A 102 -1.23 30.02 -14.23
N LYS A 103 -2.35 30.76 -14.16
CA LYS A 103 -2.89 31.57 -15.26
C LYS A 103 -3.52 32.85 -14.67
N GLY A 104 -2.66 33.75 -14.25
CA GLY A 104 -2.98 35.13 -13.92
C GLY A 104 -1.69 35.92 -14.09
N ASP A 105 -1.78 37.05 -14.79
CA ASP A 105 -0.72 38.05 -14.96
C ASP A 105 0.29 37.78 -16.09
N ALA A 106 -0.22 37.93 -17.31
CA ALA A 106 0.51 38.57 -18.39
C ALA A 106 -0.47 39.46 -19.17
N GLU A 107 -0.72 40.65 -18.61
CA GLU A 107 -1.13 41.84 -19.38
C GLU A 107 0.13 42.54 -19.90
#